data_AF-A0A1F8M268-F1
#
_entry.id   AF-A0A1F8M268-F1
#
_cell.length_a   1.000
_cell.length_b   1.000
_cell.length_c   1.000
_cell.angle_alpha   90.00
_cell.angle_beta   90.00
_cell.angle_gamma   90.00
#
_symmetry.space_group_name_H-M   'P 1'
#
loop_
_entity.id
_entity.type
_entity.pdbx_description
1 polymer ?
#
loop_
_entity_poly.entity_id
_entity_poly.type
_entity_poly.pdbx_seq_one_letter_code
_entity_poly.pdbx_strand_id
1 'polypeptide(L)' 'RTSAVAGAIAGVVRENKRAEVQAIGASAINQAVKAMALARGYLANDGFDIIFIPEFVDVQIEDKVRTAIKFTVEPR' A
#
# COMPACT_ATOMS: atom_id res chain seq x y z
N ARG A 1 1.33 8.81 -10.65
CA ARG A 1 1.60 7.65 -11.54
C ARG A 1 1.59 6.39 -10.69
N THR A 2 0.66 5.46 -10.97
CA THR A 2 0.45 4.25 -10.18
C THR A 2 1.68 3.33 -10.14
N SER A 3 2.44 3.27 -11.23
CA SER A 3 3.68 2.49 -11.34
C SER A 3 4.79 2.93 -10.37
N ALA A 4 4.91 4.22 -10.08
CA ALA A 4 5.91 4.74 -9.14
C ALA A 4 5.60 4.27 -7.70
N VAL A 5 4.33 4.33 -7.30
CA VAL A 5 3.88 3.85 -5.99
C VAL A 5 4.05 2.33 -5.89
N ALA A 6 3.73 1.59 -6.96
CA ALA A 6 3.95 0.14 -7.01
C ALA A 6 5.42 -0.24 -6.83
N GLY A 7 6.33 0.48 -7.49
CA GLY A 7 7.78 0.28 -7.34
C GLY A 7 8.27 0.55 -5.92
N ALA A 8 7.76 1.60 -5.28
CA ALA A 8 8.08 1.92 -3.88
C ALA A 8 7.61 0.82 -2.93
N ILE A 9 6.36 0.34 -3.06
CA ILE A 9 5.84 -0.78 -2.26
C ILE A 9 6.71 -2.01 -2.45
N ALA A 10 7.05 -2.37 -3.69
CA ALA A 10 7.89 -3.52 -3.98
C ALA A 10 9.30 -3.40 -3.37
N GLY A 11 9.92 -2.23 -3.46
CA GLY A 11 11.22 -1.95 -2.83
C GLY A 11 11.17 -2.17 -1.32
N VAL A 12 10.21 -1.54 -0.65
CA VAL A 12 10.06 -1.63 0.80
C VAL A 12 9.78 -3.07 1.26
N VAL A 13 8.94 -3.82 0.55
CA VAL A 13 8.65 -5.24 0.89
C VAL A 13 9.88 -6.12 0.68
N ARG A 14 10.69 -5.89 -0.36
CA ARG A 14 11.94 -6.67 -0.56
C ARG A 14 12.87 -6.54 0.63
N GLU A 15 13.05 -5.30 1.10
CA GLU A 15 13.94 -4.94 2.21
C GLU A 15 13.40 -5.37 3.58
N ASN A 16 12.15 -5.00 3.87
CA ASN A 16 11.60 -5.06 5.22
C ASN A 16 10.53 -6.15 5.42
N LYS A 17 10.16 -6.88 4.35
CA LYS A 17 9.05 -7.84 4.32
C LYS A 17 7.70 -7.25 4.74
N ARG A 18 7.59 -5.93 4.82
CA ARG A 18 6.36 -5.24 5.18
C ARG A 18 6.38 -3.81 4.67
N ALA A 19 5.27 -3.36 4.10
CA ALA A 19 5.03 -1.97 3.74
C ALA A 19 3.64 -1.54 4.24
N GLU A 20 3.48 -0.25 4.51
CA GLU A 20 2.19 0.34 4.87
C GLU A 20 1.83 1.45 3.89
N VAL A 21 0.60 1.42 3.39
CA VAL A 21 0.06 2.43 2.47
C VAL A 21 -1.16 3.05 3.10
N GLN A 22 -1.14 4.36 3.33
CA GLN A 22 -2.30 5.09 3.83
C GLN A 22 -2.92 5.94 2.71
N ALA A 23 -4.24 5.88 2.59
CA ALA A 23 -4.97 6.63 1.57
C ALA A 23 -6.25 7.24 2.15
N ILE A 24 -6.50 8.51 1.82
CA ILE A 24 -7.67 9.27 2.25
C ILE A 24 -8.49 9.67 1.02
N GLY A 25 -9.76 9.29 1.03
CA GLY A 25 -10.72 9.57 -0.04
C GLY A 25 -10.69 8.56 -1.18
N ALA A 26 -11.82 8.46 -1.89
CA ALA A 26 -12.07 7.39 -2.87
C ALA A 26 -11.04 7.33 -4.01
N SER A 27 -10.60 8.49 -4.52
CA SER A 27 -9.60 8.55 -5.61
C SER A 27 -8.24 8.01 -5.15
N ALA A 28 -7.77 8.42 -3.96
CA ALA A 28 -6.50 7.96 -3.42
C ALA A 28 -6.54 6.45 -3.11
N ILE A 29 -7.65 5.96 -2.55
CA ILE A 29 -7.85 4.54 -2.27
C ILE A 29 -7.80 3.72 -3.57
N ASN A 30 -8.49 4.16 -4.62
CA ASN A 30 -8.44 3.50 -5.93
C ASN A 30 -7.00 3.45 -6.50
N GLN A 31 -6.22 4.52 -6.32
CA GLN A 31 -4.83 4.53 -6.77
C GLN A 31 -3.93 3.62 -5.93
N ALA A 32 -4.13 3.56 -4.61
CA ALA A 32 -3.40 2.65 -3.72
C ALA A 32 -3.66 1.19 -4.11
N VAL A 33 -4.92 0.81 -4.33
CA VAL A 33 -5.31 -0.54 -4.76
C VAL A 33 -4.68 -0.91 -6.10
N LYS A 34 -4.73 -0.01 -7.10
CA LYS A 34 -4.08 -0.27 -8.40
C LYS A 34 -2.56 -0.39 -8.27
N ALA A 35 -1.93 0.38 -7.39
CA ALA A 35 -0.49 0.28 -7.15
C ALA A 35 -0.11 -1.02 -6.45
N MET A 36 -0.88 -1.47 -5.46
CA MET A 36 -0.69 -2.75 -4.80
C MET A 36 -0.88 -3.92 -5.76
N ALA A 37 -1.89 -3.88 -6.64
CA ALA A 37 -2.08 -4.90 -7.68
C ALA A 37 -0.86 -5.03 -8.61
N LEU A 38 -0.26 -3.90 -9.02
CA LEU A 38 0.99 -3.90 -9.79
C LEU A 38 2.18 -4.40 -8.97
N ALA A 39 2.30 -3.97 -7.71
CA ALA A 39 3.39 -4.38 -6.82
C ALA A 39 3.41 -5.90 -6.60
N ARG A 40 2.23 -6.55 -6.52
CA ARG A 40 2.13 -8.02 -6.47
C ARG A 40 2.78 -8.67 -7.68
N GLY A 41 2.54 -8.14 -8.88
CA GLY A 41 3.19 -8.64 -10.10
C GLY A 41 4.70 -8.47 -10.08
N TYR A 42 5.20 -7.34 -9.56
CA TYR A 42 6.64 -7.10 -9.45
C TYR A 42 7.30 -8.05 -8.44
N LEU A 43 6.65 -8.27 -7.31
CA LEU A 43 7.15 -9.09 -6.21
C LEU A 43 7.04 -10.60 -6.48
N ALA A 44 6.05 -11.01 -7.28
CA ALA A 44 5.92 -12.40 -7.73
C ALA A 44 7.14 -12.86 -8.55
N ASN A 45 7.70 -11.98 -9.38
CA ASN A 45 8.93 -12.27 -10.14
C ASN A 45 10.16 -12.49 -9.24
N ASP A 46 10.12 -11.99 -8.00
CA ASP A 46 11.18 -12.16 -7.01
C ASP A 46 10.87 -13.29 -6.01
N GLY A 47 9.79 -14.04 -6.22
CA GLY A 47 9.38 -15.17 -5.36
C GLY A 47 8.58 -14.77 -4.11
N PHE A 48 8.08 -13.54 -4.00
CA PHE A 48 7.18 -13.15 -2.92
C PHE A 48 5.71 -13.26 -3.35
N ASP A 49 4.91 -14.07 -2.65
CA ASP A 49 3.45 -13.95 -2.65
C ASP A 49 3.02 -13.06 -1.49
N ILE A 50 2.41 -11.92 -1.80
CA ILE A 50 2.00 -10.92 -0.82
C ILE A 50 0.49 -10.87 -0.66
N ILE A 51 0.06 -10.44 0.53
CA ILE A 51 -1.32 -10.12 0.87
C ILE A 51 -1.47 -8.62 1.19
N PHE A 52 -2.71 -8.13 1.11
CA PHE A 52 -3.07 -6.76 1.47
C PHE A 52 -4.16 -6.79 2.55
N ILE A 53 -3.88 -6.20 3.71
CA ILE A 53 -4.79 -6.21 4.85
C ILE A 53 -5.28 -4.77 5.06
N PRO A 54 -6.52 -4.44 4.69
CA PRO A 54 -7.08 -3.11 4.90
C PRO A 54 -7.60 -2.94 6.32
N GLU A 55 -7.41 -1.75 6.89
CA GLU A 55 -8.05 -1.32 8.13
C GLU A 55 -8.38 0.17 8.11
N PHE A 56 -9.42 0.58 8.84
CA PHE A 56 -9.69 1.98 9.11
C PHE A 56 -8.69 2.50 10.13
N VAL A 57 -8.10 3.66 9.86
CA VAL A 57 -7.22 4.36 10.80
C VAL A 57 -7.56 5.84 10.84
N ASP A 58 -7.34 6.47 11.98
CA ASP A 58 -7.42 7.91 12.11
C ASP A 58 -6.04 8.53 11.89
N VAL A 59 -5.99 9.58 11.06
CA VAL A 59 -4.75 10.27 10.68
C VAL A 59 -4.90 11.76 10.96
N GLN A 60 -3.92 12.36 11.61
CA GLN A 60 -3.90 13.79 11.91
C GLN A 60 -3.41 14.58 10.70
N ILE A 61 -4.22 15.49 10.18
CA ILE A 61 -3.88 16.41 9.08
C ILE A 61 -4.37 17.81 9.44
N GLU A 62 -3.44 18.77 9.52
CA GLU A 62 -3.76 20.19 9.77
C GLU A 62 -4.71 20.37 10.96
N ASP A 63 -4.35 19.77 12.10
CA ASP A 63 -5.11 19.77 13.36
C ASP A 63 -6.50 19.11 13.30
N LYS A 64 -6.84 18.43 12.21
CA LYS A 64 -8.07 17.65 12.05
C LYS A 64 -7.77 16.17 11.97
N VAL A 65 -8.57 15.38 12.68
CA VAL A 65 -8.60 13.93 12.51
C VAL A 65 -9.37 13.60 11.23
N ARG A 66 -8.77 12.80 10.37
CA ARG A 66 -9.43 12.22 9.20
C ARG A 66 -9.34 10.70 9.24
N THR A 67 -10.46 10.05 8.97
CA THR A 67 -10.47 8.60 8.76
C THR A 67 -9.88 8.26 7.39
N ALA A 68 -8.90 7.38 7.40
CA ALA A 68 -8.21 6.84 6.23
C ALA A 68 -8.38 5.31 6.15
N ILE A 69 -7.99 4.73 5.02
CA ILE A 69 -7.71 3.30 4.94
C ILE A 69 -6.19 3.12 4.95
N LYS A 70 -5.70 2.29 5.87
CA LYS A 70 -4.34 1.76 5.83
C LYS A 70 -4.38 0.35 5.24
N PHE A 71 -3.45 0.08 4.33
CA PHE A 71 -3.19 -1.25 3.82
C PHE A 71 -1.83 -1.70 4.34
N THR A 72 -1.81 -2.79 5.11
CA THR A 72 -0.59 -3.52 5.41
C THR A 72 -0.31 -4.48 4.25
N VAL A 73 0.91 -4.42 3.71
CA VAL A 73 1.37 -5.28 2.62
C VAL A 73 2.52 -6.14 3.14
N GLU A 74 2.35 -7.46 3.13
CA GLU A 74 3.35 -8.40 3.65
C GLU A 74 3.29 -9.74 2.90
N PRO A 75 4.40 -10.51 2.84
CA PRO A 75 4.36 -11.89 2.37
C PRO A 75 3.37 -12.74 3.16
N ARG A 76 2.80 -13.75 2.51
CA ARG A 76 1.92 -14.72 3.13
C ARG A 76 2.65 -15.68 4.07
#